data_AF-A0A1Q2CFX4-F1
#
_entry.id   AF-A0A1Q2CFX4-F1
#
_cell.length_a   1.000
_cell.length_b   1.000
_cell.length_c   1.000
_cell.angle_alpha   90.00
_cell.angle_beta   90.00
_cell.angle_gamma   90.00
#
_symmetry.space_group_name_H-M   'P 1'
#
loop_
_entity.id
_entity.type
_entity.pdbx_description
1 polymer ?
#
loop_
_entity_poly.entity_id
_entity_poly.type
_entity_poly.pdbx_seq_one_letter_code
_entity_poly.pdbx_strand_id
1 'polypeptide(L)'
;MRGIEQVLDLHTTQRGTRPGPIPGTIFVDGGLFKDTLPKDLRSLGGFSLGVSAEAKALLAAQYDRRKYHAFTPMGAPNYARATQRYRDPVLSGTMRCANHPASLRLDAARYPQTQCVEGEPCHCGTTVTLGPDDQLNLRQRVLYGTTKWKASYGRRSVVESTNACAKVHHARLTRHSTRVRGTERNGILLSFILAAVNASILLTRYGYDVGDPPQVADDEVIEPLPSARPTKALHRQRKFSRPRRAQAPPGPAYTGPPPRRPGSR
;
A
#
# COMPACT_ATOMS: atom_id res chain seq x y z
N MET A 1 -10.29 16.29 6.20
CA MET A 1 -9.31 15.27 5.73
C MET A 1 -8.70 15.78 4.43
N ARG A 2 -7.36 15.89 4.30
CA ARG A 2 -6.66 16.57 3.18
C ARG A 2 -6.63 15.80 1.84
N GLY A 3 -7.64 14.97 1.53
CA GLY A 3 -7.69 14.21 0.26
C GLY A 3 -6.54 13.21 0.04
N ILE A 4 -5.80 12.83 1.09
CA ILE A 4 -4.70 11.87 1.00
C ILE A 4 -5.26 10.46 1.13
N GLU A 5 -5.22 9.71 0.04
CA GLU A 5 -5.61 8.31 0.00
C GLU A 5 -4.39 7.40 0.17
N GLN A 6 -4.54 6.33 0.95
CA GLN A 6 -3.46 5.39 1.23
C GLN A 6 -3.32 4.35 0.11
N VAL A 7 -2.07 4.01 -0.22
CA VAL A 7 -1.71 2.83 -1.02
C VAL A 7 -0.87 1.94 -0.13
N LEU A 8 -1.34 0.72 0.09
CA LEU A 8 -0.80 -0.21 1.07
C LEU A 8 -0.17 -1.40 0.36
N ASP A 9 0.98 -1.84 0.87
CA ASP A 9 1.50 -3.17 0.59
C ASP A 9 0.85 -4.15 1.56
N LEU A 10 0.17 -5.16 1.02
CA LEU A 10 -0.63 -6.07 1.81
C LEU A 10 0.23 -7.20 2.36
N HIS A 11 0.20 -7.35 3.69
CA HIS A 11 0.88 -8.46 4.35
C HIS A 11 0.26 -9.80 3.93
N THR A 12 1.04 -10.88 4.03
CA THR A 12 0.61 -12.23 3.63
C THR A 12 -0.70 -12.67 4.28
N THR A 13 -0.92 -12.26 5.54
CA THR A 13 -2.15 -12.54 6.32
C THR A 13 -3.34 -11.66 5.94
N GLN A 14 -3.10 -10.51 5.31
CA GLN A 14 -4.14 -9.59 4.84
C GLN A 14 -4.64 -9.99 3.44
N ARG A 15 -3.77 -10.62 2.65
CA ARG A 15 -4.08 -11.23 1.36
C ARG A 15 -5.01 -12.43 1.49
N GLY A 16 -5.67 -12.79 0.40
CA GLY A 16 -6.55 -13.95 0.31
C GLY A 16 -7.99 -13.58 -0.07
N THR A 17 -8.84 -14.61 -0.07
CA THR A 17 -10.27 -14.50 -0.45
C THR A 17 -11.15 -14.50 0.79
N ARG A 18 -12.14 -13.61 0.84
CA ARG A 18 -13.17 -13.53 1.89
C ARG A 18 -14.56 -13.43 1.23
N PRO A 19 -15.63 -13.87 1.92
CA PRO A 19 -16.99 -13.70 1.39
C PRO A 19 -17.30 -12.21 1.19
N GLY A 20 -18.00 -11.88 0.11
CA GLY A 20 -18.50 -10.53 -0.14
C GLY A 20 -19.78 -10.23 0.65
N PRO A 21 -20.22 -8.96 0.67
CA PRO A 21 -21.40 -8.52 1.43
C PRO A 21 -22.73 -8.95 0.80
N ILE A 22 -22.73 -9.28 -0.50
CA ILE A 22 -23.91 -9.74 -1.24
C ILE A 22 -23.61 -11.05 -1.97
N PRO A 23 -24.63 -11.87 -2.26
CA PRO A 23 -24.48 -13.04 -3.11
C PRO A 23 -23.85 -12.68 -4.47
N GLY A 24 -22.97 -13.55 -4.97
CA GLY A 24 -22.27 -13.30 -6.23
C GLY A 24 -21.03 -12.39 -6.12
N THR A 25 -20.59 -12.06 -4.90
CA THR A 25 -19.40 -11.22 -4.68
C THR A 25 -18.41 -11.84 -3.71
N ILE A 26 -17.13 -11.52 -3.92
CA ILE A 26 -16.01 -11.96 -3.08
C ILE A 26 -15.04 -10.80 -2.87
N PHE A 27 -14.42 -10.75 -1.69
CA PHE A 27 -13.24 -9.90 -1.48
C PHE A 27 -11.99 -10.69 -1.83
N VAL A 28 -11.10 -10.09 -2.62
CA VAL A 28 -9.75 -10.64 -2.90
C VAL A 28 -8.74 -9.54 -2.67
N ASP A 29 -7.81 -9.75 -1.73
CA ASP A 29 -6.74 -8.79 -1.42
C ASP A 29 -7.26 -7.36 -1.16
N GLY A 30 -8.39 -7.24 -0.44
CA GLY A 30 -9.03 -5.96 -0.09
C GLY A 30 -9.92 -5.33 -1.17
N GLY A 31 -9.89 -5.82 -2.41
CA GLY A 31 -10.79 -5.39 -3.49
C GLY A 31 -12.06 -6.23 -3.55
N LEU A 32 -13.18 -5.61 -3.97
CA LEU A 32 -14.45 -6.31 -4.21
C LEU A 32 -14.53 -6.80 -5.67
N PHE A 33 -14.83 -8.08 -5.86
CA PHE A 33 -14.92 -8.73 -7.17
C PHE A 33 -16.20 -9.55 -7.31
N LYS A 34 -16.57 -9.86 -8.55
CA LYS A 34 -17.53 -10.94 -8.84
C LYS A 34 -16.96 -12.30 -8.43
N ASP A 35 -17.83 -13.16 -7.92
CA ASP A 35 -17.52 -14.57 -7.62
C ASP A 35 -17.16 -15.39 -8.86
N THR A 36 -17.48 -14.91 -10.06
CA THR A 36 -17.04 -15.49 -11.34
C THR A 36 -15.55 -15.26 -11.64
N LEU A 37 -14.83 -14.52 -10.79
CA LEU A 37 -13.38 -14.34 -10.92
C LEU A 37 -12.68 -15.71 -10.95
N PRO A 38 -11.90 -16.04 -11.99
CA PRO A 38 -11.18 -17.30 -12.11
C PRO A 38 -10.30 -17.62 -10.89
N LYS A 39 -10.25 -18.89 -10.47
CA LYS A 39 -9.56 -19.32 -9.24
C LYS A 39 -8.05 -19.06 -9.30
N ASP A 40 -7.44 -19.22 -10.47
CA ASP A 40 -6.02 -18.88 -10.74
C ASP A 40 -5.74 -17.40 -10.43
N LEU A 41 -6.69 -16.51 -10.75
CA LEU A 41 -6.57 -15.10 -10.45
C LEU A 41 -6.90 -14.75 -8.99
N ARG A 42 -7.53 -15.62 -8.19
CA ARG A 42 -7.81 -15.32 -6.77
C ARG A 42 -6.58 -15.43 -5.89
N SER A 43 -5.69 -16.38 -6.19
CA SER A 43 -4.51 -16.67 -5.38
C SER A 43 -3.22 -16.37 -6.14
N LEU A 44 -2.96 -15.09 -6.37
CA LEU A 44 -1.69 -14.64 -6.96
C LEU A 44 -0.61 -14.47 -5.89
N GLY A 45 0.65 -14.67 -6.26
CA GLY A 45 1.80 -14.42 -5.39
C GLY A 45 1.93 -12.94 -5.02
N GLY A 46 2.63 -12.67 -3.92
CA GLY A 46 3.06 -11.31 -3.57
C GLY A 46 4.34 -10.89 -4.30
N PHE A 47 4.68 -9.61 -4.21
CA PHE A 47 5.97 -9.10 -4.72
C PHE A 47 7.06 -9.33 -3.67
N SER A 48 7.71 -10.50 -3.68
CA SER A 48 8.82 -10.78 -2.78
C SER A 48 10.10 -10.02 -3.15
N LEU A 49 10.98 -9.84 -2.17
CA LEU A 49 12.33 -9.31 -2.36
C LEU A 49 13.16 -10.29 -3.21
N GLY A 50 13.99 -9.77 -4.11
CA GLY A 50 14.86 -10.57 -4.98
C GLY A 50 14.24 -11.06 -6.30
N VAL A 51 12.94 -10.86 -6.52
CA VAL A 51 12.30 -11.18 -7.82
C VAL A 51 12.75 -10.18 -8.89
N SER A 52 13.08 -10.70 -10.08
CA SER A 52 13.49 -9.89 -11.24
C SER A 52 12.41 -8.89 -11.66
N ALA A 53 12.81 -7.82 -12.35
CA ALA A 53 11.89 -6.81 -12.84
C ALA A 53 10.83 -7.41 -13.81
N GLU A 54 11.27 -8.32 -14.68
CA GLU A 54 10.43 -9.05 -15.63
C GLU A 54 9.39 -9.92 -14.94
N ALA A 55 9.80 -10.74 -13.97
CA ALA A 55 8.87 -11.58 -13.22
C ALA A 55 7.83 -10.74 -12.45
N LYS A 56 8.24 -9.58 -11.90
CA LYS A 56 7.30 -8.62 -11.30
C LYS A 56 6.35 -8.01 -12.34
N ALA A 57 6.79 -7.79 -13.57
CA ALA A 57 5.94 -7.25 -14.64
C ALA A 57 4.92 -8.29 -15.10
N LEU A 58 5.34 -9.54 -15.29
CA LEU A 58 4.45 -10.66 -15.61
C LEU A 58 3.40 -10.87 -14.51
N LEU A 59 3.81 -10.84 -13.23
CA LEU A 59 2.88 -10.93 -12.11
C LEU A 59 1.89 -9.75 -12.10
N ALA A 60 2.37 -8.52 -12.31
CA ALA A 60 1.49 -7.35 -12.40
C ALA A 60 0.47 -7.46 -13.55
N ALA A 61 0.87 -8.01 -14.69
CA ALA A 61 -0.03 -8.29 -15.81
C ALA A 61 -1.12 -9.31 -15.43
N GLN A 62 -0.81 -10.33 -14.63
CA GLN A 62 -1.82 -11.25 -14.08
C GLN A 62 -2.79 -10.53 -13.13
N TYR A 63 -2.28 -9.67 -12.24
CA TYR A 63 -3.14 -8.84 -11.39
C TYR A 63 -4.03 -7.90 -12.21
N ASP A 64 -3.53 -7.33 -13.30
CA ASP A 64 -4.29 -6.45 -14.19
C ASP A 64 -5.47 -7.17 -14.85
N ARG A 65 -5.42 -8.50 -15.02
CA ARG A 65 -6.57 -9.30 -15.50
C ARG A 65 -7.74 -9.30 -14.52
N ARG A 66 -7.50 -9.13 -13.21
CA ARG A 66 -8.58 -9.07 -12.21
C ARG A 66 -9.51 -7.87 -12.42
N LYS A 67 -9.02 -6.79 -13.03
CA LYS A 67 -9.78 -5.54 -13.23
C LYS A 67 -11.13 -5.76 -13.93
N TYR A 68 -11.22 -6.78 -14.78
CA TYR A 68 -12.45 -7.06 -15.54
C TYR A 68 -13.60 -7.52 -14.62
N HIS A 69 -13.27 -8.21 -13.53
CA HIS A 69 -14.23 -8.70 -12.54
C HIS A 69 -14.38 -7.77 -11.33
N ALA A 70 -13.62 -6.67 -11.29
CA ALA A 70 -13.56 -5.77 -10.14
C ALA A 70 -14.75 -4.81 -10.13
N PHE A 71 -15.30 -4.58 -8.94
CA PHE A 71 -16.24 -3.49 -8.74
C PHE A 71 -15.51 -2.15 -8.74
N THR A 72 -16.11 -1.15 -9.40
CA THR A 72 -15.51 0.18 -9.54
C THR A 72 -16.13 1.16 -8.54
N PRO A 73 -15.35 1.91 -7.75
CA PRO A 73 -15.90 2.88 -6.81
C PRO A 73 -16.67 3.99 -7.55
N MET A 74 -17.84 4.34 -7.02
CA MET A 74 -18.73 5.36 -7.53
C MET A 74 -18.60 6.63 -6.68
N GLY A 75 -17.90 7.63 -7.21
CA GLY A 75 -17.68 8.91 -6.53
C GLY A 75 -16.77 8.80 -5.30
N ALA A 76 -16.68 9.88 -4.54
CA ALA A 76 -15.87 9.96 -3.33
C ALA A 76 -16.51 9.21 -2.14
N PRO A 77 -15.70 8.73 -1.17
CA PRO A 77 -16.22 8.11 0.05
C PRO A 77 -17.04 9.08 0.87
N ASN A 78 -18.13 8.59 1.47
CA ASN A 78 -18.84 9.32 2.50
C ASN A 78 -18.13 9.13 3.83
N TYR A 79 -17.29 10.09 4.20
CA TYR A 79 -16.50 10.05 5.44
C TYR A 79 -17.34 10.10 6.72
N ALA A 80 -18.52 10.73 6.69
CA ALA A 80 -19.38 10.82 7.88
C ALA A 80 -20.00 9.46 8.24
N ARG A 81 -20.31 8.63 7.23
CA ARG A 81 -20.89 7.30 7.40
C ARG A 81 -19.89 6.16 7.22
N ALA A 82 -18.64 6.46 6.88
CA ALA A 82 -17.62 5.49 6.48
C ALA A 82 -18.07 4.52 5.36
N THR A 83 -18.91 5.02 4.43
CA THR A 83 -19.49 4.20 3.34
C THR A 83 -18.94 4.60 1.98
N GLN A 84 -18.79 3.63 1.07
CA GLN A 84 -18.45 3.86 -0.33
C GLN A 84 -19.36 3.03 -1.24
N ARG A 85 -19.91 3.66 -2.28
CA ARG A 85 -20.69 2.98 -3.31
C ARG A 85 -19.75 2.39 -4.37
N TYR A 86 -20.12 1.22 -4.87
CA TYR A 86 -19.38 0.45 -5.86
C TYR A 86 -20.33 -0.03 -6.95
N ARG A 87 -19.90 0.11 -8.19
CA ARG A 87 -20.62 -0.30 -9.38
C ARG A 87 -20.12 -1.66 -9.87
N ASP A 88 -21.06 -2.53 -10.19
CA ASP A 88 -20.79 -3.84 -10.80
C ASP A 88 -19.98 -3.73 -12.10
N PRO A 89 -19.05 -4.66 -12.37
CA PRO A 89 -18.22 -4.66 -13.58
C PRO A 89 -19.03 -4.59 -14.89
N VAL A 90 -20.25 -5.13 -14.91
CA VAL A 90 -21.16 -5.06 -16.06
C VAL A 90 -21.65 -3.63 -16.28
N LEU A 91 -22.00 -2.90 -15.21
CA LEU A 91 -22.39 -1.49 -15.31
C LEU A 91 -21.19 -0.55 -15.53
N SER A 92 -20.00 -0.92 -15.08
CA SER A 92 -18.79 -0.12 -15.32
C SER A 92 -18.16 -0.38 -16.70
N GLY A 93 -18.71 -1.29 -17.48
CA GLY A 93 -18.25 -1.57 -18.84
C GLY A 93 -16.97 -2.40 -18.92
N THR A 94 -16.69 -3.22 -17.91
CA THR A 94 -15.50 -4.09 -17.85
C THR A 94 -15.81 -5.57 -17.99
N MET A 95 -17.09 -5.93 -18.11
CA MET A 95 -17.58 -7.30 -18.25
C MET A 95 -18.88 -7.31 -19.06
N ARG A 96 -19.14 -8.41 -19.77
CA ARG A 96 -20.33 -8.63 -20.61
C ARG A 96 -21.30 -9.55 -19.89
N CYS A 97 -22.60 -9.29 -20.00
CA CYS A 97 -23.66 -10.14 -19.45
C CYS A 97 -24.84 -10.25 -20.42
N ALA A 98 -25.38 -11.45 -20.61
CA ALA A 98 -26.52 -11.71 -21.50
C ALA A 98 -27.75 -10.88 -21.14
N ASN A 99 -28.01 -10.71 -19.84
CA ASN A 99 -29.18 -9.97 -19.33
C ASN A 99 -29.00 -8.44 -19.33
N HIS A 100 -27.86 -7.92 -19.79
CA HIS A 100 -27.56 -6.48 -19.83
C HIS A 100 -27.16 -6.05 -21.24
N PRO A 101 -28.12 -5.66 -22.10
CA PRO A 101 -27.87 -5.35 -23.51
C PRO A 101 -26.80 -4.29 -23.74
N ALA A 102 -26.70 -3.29 -22.86
CA ALA A 102 -25.67 -2.26 -22.95
C ALA A 102 -24.25 -2.84 -22.82
N SER A 103 -24.06 -3.87 -22.01
CA SER A 103 -22.76 -4.54 -21.81
C SER A 103 -22.37 -5.43 -22.99
N LEU A 104 -23.33 -5.94 -23.75
CA LEU A 104 -23.08 -6.79 -24.91
C LEU A 104 -22.43 -6.05 -26.08
N ARG A 105 -22.55 -4.71 -26.11
CA ARG A 105 -21.88 -3.82 -27.06
C ARG A 105 -20.36 -3.76 -26.91
N LEU A 106 -19.83 -4.26 -25.78
CA LEU A 106 -18.39 -4.39 -25.58
C LEU A 106 -17.83 -5.53 -26.45
N ASP A 107 -16.57 -5.37 -26.87
CA ASP A 107 -15.83 -6.37 -27.64
C ASP A 107 -15.70 -7.71 -26.88
N ALA A 108 -16.17 -8.78 -27.53
CA ALA A 108 -16.15 -10.14 -27.00
C ALA A 108 -14.73 -10.70 -26.81
N ALA A 109 -13.76 -10.27 -27.64
CA ALA A 109 -12.39 -10.75 -27.56
C ALA A 109 -11.64 -10.17 -26.34
N ARG A 110 -12.02 -8.95 -25.93
CA ARG A 110 -11.34 -8.23 -24.85
C ARG A 110 -12.01 -8.37 -23.49
N TYR A 111 -13.33 -8.40 -23.44
CA TYR A 111 -14.09 -8.34 -22.19
C TYR A 111 -14.74 -9.69 -21.88
N PRO A 112 -14.51 -10.26 -20.68
CA PRO A 112 -15.06 -11.56 -20.32
C PRO A 112 -16.59 -11.49 -20.21
N GLN A 113 -17.23 -12.62 -20.52
CA GLN A 113 -18.67 -12.81 -20.38
C GLN A 113 -19.00 -13.54 -19.08
N THR A 114 -20.05 -13.10 -18.40
CA THR A 114 -20.62 -13.79 -17.23
C THR A 114 -21.26 -15.12 -17.65
N GLN A 115 -21.36 -16.06 -16.72
CA GLN A 115 -22.07 -17.33 -16.90
C GLN A 115 -23.61 -17.21 -16.74
N CYS A 116 -24.16 -15.99 -16.76
CA CYS A 116 -25.60 -15.78 -16.63
C CYS A 116 -26.34 -16.23 -17.89
N VAL A 117 -27.47 -16.91 -17.69
CA VAL A 117 -28.38 -17.33 -18.76
C VAL A 117 -29.32 -16.18 -19.12
N GLU A 118 -29.61 -16.03 -20.41
CA GLU A 118 -30.54 -15.02 -20.91
C GLU A 118 -31.96 -15.25 -20.37
N GLY A 119 -32.58 -14.19 -19.83
CA GLY A 119 -33.94 -14.24 -19.27
C GLY A 119 -34.01 -14.73 -17.81
N GLU A 120 -32.96 -15.35 -17.28
CA GLU A 120 -32.93 -15.76 -15.87
C GLU A 120 -32.53 -14.61 -14.93
N PRO A 121 -33.08 -14.57 -13.69
CA PRO A 121 -32.70 -13.55 -12.72
C PRO A 121 -31.22 -13.68 -12.35
N CYS A 122 -30.44 -12.61 -12.58
CA CYS A 122 -29.01 -12.57 -12.30
C CYS A 122 -28.65 -11.38 -11.38
N HIS A 123 -27.59 -11.54 -10.59
CA HIS A 123 -27.07 -10.49 -9.69
C HIS A 123 -26.12 -9.51 -10.39
N CYS A 124 -26.06 -9.53 -11.73
CA CYS A 124 -25.28 -8.58 -12.52
C CYS A 124 -26.02 -7.26 -12.63
N GLY A 125 -25.28 -6.17 -12.85
CA GLY A 125 -25.92 -4.87 -13.02
C GLY A 125 -26.25 -4.15 -11.71
N THR A 126 -25.68 -4.56 -10.57
CA THR A 126 -26.03 -3.99 -9.27
C THR A 126 -25.09 -2.87 -8.81
N THR A 127 -25.50 -2.11 -7.80
CA THR A 127 -24.63 -1.19 -7.06
C THR A 127 -24.59 -1.62 -5.61
N VAL A 128 -23.40 -1.83 -5.07
CA VAL A 128 -23.18 -2.25 -3.69
C VAL A 128 -22.68 -1.07 -2.89
N THR A 129 -23.19 -0.89 -1.67
CA THR A 129 -22.64 0.08 -0.72
C THR A 129 -21.87 -0.69 0.34
N LEU A 130 -20.57 -0.41 0.46
CA LEU A 130 -19.73 -1.00 1.48
C LEU A 130 -19.66 -0.07 2.69
N GLY A 131 -19.94 -0.58 3.89
CA GLY A 131 -19.96 0.12 5.17
C GLY A 131 -18.63 0.08 5.93
N PRO A 132 -18.58 0.36 7.24
CA PRO A 132 -17.34 0.27 8.01
C PRO A 132 -16.82 -1.17 8.20
N ASP A 133 -17.72 -2.15 8.21
CA ASP A 133 -17.37 -3.55 8.52
C ASP A 133 -16.83 -4.34 7.31
N ASP A 134 -17.05 -3.88 6.08
CA ASP A 134 -16.62 -4.63 4.88
C ASP A 134 -15.14 -4.37 4.50
N GLN A 135 -14.21 -4.82 5.35
CA GLN A 135 -12.76 -4.74 5.08
C GLN A 135 -12.24 -3.30 4.90
N LEU A 136 -12.79 -2.31 5.61
CA LEU A 136 -12.44 -0.89 5.45
C LEU A 136 -10.93 -0.62 5.54
N ASN A 137 -10.22 -1.34 6.40
CA ASN A 137 -8.77 -1.24 6.59
C ASN A 137 -7.92 -1.72 5.39
N LEU A 138 -8.49 -2.55 4.51
CA LEU A 138 -7.82 -3.07 3.32
C LEU A 138 -8.26 -2.37 2.03
N ARG A 139 -9.25 -1.48 2.11
CA ARG A 139 -9.75 -0.74 0.95
C ARG A 139 -8.70 0.25 0.47
N GLN A 140 -8.46 0.23 -0.83
CA GLN A 140 -7.54 1.14 -1.49
C GLN A 140 -8.17 1.61 -2.81
N ARG A 141 -7.79 2.80 -3.29
CA ARG A 141 -8.29 3.30 -4.59
C ARG A 141 -7.82 2.43 -5.76
N VAL A 142 -6.59 1.93 -5.69
CA VAL A 142 -5.99 1.09 -6.73
C VAL A 142 -5.91 -0.34 -6.22
N LEU A 143 -6.33 -1.30 -7.04
CA LEU A 143 -6.29 -2.73 -6.69
C LEU A 143 -4.84 -3.17 -6.45
N TYR A 144 -4.61 -3.85 -5.33
CA TYR A 144 -3.29 -4.35 -4.95
C TYR A 144 -2.67 -5.18 -6.09
N GLY A 145 -1.36 -4.98 -6.29
CA GLY A 145 -0.54 -5.73 -7.24
C GLY A 145 -0.70 -5.38 -8.72
N THR A 146 -1.71 -4.59 -9.09
CA THR A 146 -1.86 -4.09 -10.46
C THR A 146 -0.71 -3.17 -10.87
N THR A 147 -0.51 -2.95 -12.17
CA THR A 147 0.50 -2.02 -12.69
C THR A 147 0.27 -0.60 -12.16
N LYS A 148 -1.00 -0.18 -12.04
CA LYS A 148 -1.37 1.11 -11.44
C LYS A 148 -1.02 1.20 -9.95
N TRP A 149 -1.24 0.11 -9.20
CA TRP A 149 -0.82 0.04 -7.80
C TRP A 149 0.70 0.12 -7.69
N LYS A 150 1.44 -0.63 -8.50
CA LYS A 150 2.91 -0.65 -8.50
C LYS A 150 3.49 0.74 -8.81
N ALA A 151 2.94 1.45 -9.79
CA ALA A 151 3.32 2.83 -10.09
C ALA A 151 3.03 3.77 -8.92
N SER A 152 1.85 3.66 -8.29
CA SER A 152 1.50 4.52 -7.16
C SER A 152 2.32 4.23 -5.91
N TYR A 153 2.56 2.95 -5.61
CA TYR A 153 3.38 2.50 -4.49
C TYR A 153 4.85 2.85 -4.70
N GLY A 154 5.37 2.68 -5.92
CA GLY A 154 6.72 3.07 -6.29
C GLY A 154 7.00 4.56 -6.05
N ARG A 155 6.06 5.46 -6.38
CA ARG A 155 6.18 6.89 -6.06
C ARG A 155 6.35 7.13 -4.56
N ARG A 156 5.61 6.40 -3.72
CA ARG A 156 5.75 6.50 -2.26
C ARG A 156 7.14 6.02 -1.81
N SER A 157 7.62 4.88 -2.31
CA SER A 157 8.95 4.38 -1.98
C SER A 157 10.07 5.36 -2.39
N VAL A 158 9.93 6.04 -3.53
CA VAL A 158 10.88 7.08 -3.96
C VAL A 158 10.88 8.26 -3.00
N VAL A 159 9.71 8.73 -2.56
CA VAL A 159 9.59 9.82 -1.58
C VAL A 159 10.18 9.40 -0.23
N GLU A 160 9.93 8.17 0.23
CA GLU A 160 10.51 7.64 1.46
C GLU A 160 12.04 7.55 1.38
N SER A 161 12.58 7.09 0.25
CA SER A 161 14.02 7.08 -0.02
C SER A 161 14.63 8.48 -0.03
N THR A 162 13.98 9.44 -0.72
CA THR A 162 14.42 10.84 -0.76
C THR A 162 14.43 11.46 0.63
N ASN A 163 13.39 11.20 1.42
CA ASN A 163 13.32 11.63 2.82
C ASN A 163 14.43 11.01 3.68
N ALA A 164 14.78 9.74 3.46
CA ALA A 164 15.90 9.09 4.15
C ALA A 164 17.24 9.72 3.76
N CYS A 165 17.44 10.04 2.48
CA CYS A 165 18.63 10.74 2.00
C CYS A 165 18.79 12.11 2.66
N ALA A 166 17.71 12.89 2.71
CA ALA A 166 17.69 14.19 3.35
C ALA A 166 17.91 14.11 4.87
N LYS A 167 17.27 13.15 5.56
CA LYS A 167 17.27 13.09 7.04
C LYS A 167 18.43 12.32 7.65
N VAL A 168 18.97 11.32 6.96
CA VAL A 168 19.89 10.34 7.55
C VAL A 168 21.20 10.26 6.76
N HIS A 169 21.13 10.03 5.45
CA HIS A 169 22.30 9.59 4.70
C HIS A 169 23.19 10.74 4.21
N HIS A 170 22.61 11.85 3.72
CA HIS A 170 23.37 12.91 3.06
C HIS A 170 23.29 14.26 3.77
N ALA A 171 22.09 14.74 4.13
CA ALA A 171 21.94 16.08 4.71
C ALA A 171 21.69 16.13 6.23
N ARG A 172 21.40 14.99 6.87
CA ARG A 172 21.11 14.89 8.32
C ARG A 172 20.08 15.92 8.83
N LEU A 173 19.09 16.22 8.00
CA LEU A 173 18.04 17.20 8.34
C LEU A 173 17.18 16.68 9.49
N THR A 174 17.25 17.35 10.64
CA THR A 174 16.53 17.01 11.86
C THR A 174 15.66 18.19 12.32
N ARG A 175 14.84 17.95 13.33
CA ARG A 175 14.05 19.02 13.94
C ARG A 175 15.01 20.08 14.50
N HIS A 176 14.74 21.35 14.20
CA HIS A 176 15.59 22.51 14.55
C HIS A 176 16.90 22.65 13.78
N SER A 177 17.08 21.94 12.65
CA SER A 177 18.20 22.19 11.74
C SER A 177 18.18 23.59 11.14
N THR A 178 17.00 24.22 11.04
CA THR A 178 16.84 25.58 10.56
C THR A 178 16.30 26.45 11.70
N ARG A 179 16.96 27.59 11.96
CA ARG A 179 16.52 28.57 12.98
C ARG A 179 15.63 29.67 12.38
N VAL A 180 15.48 29.68 11.05
CA VAL A 180 14.73 30.69 10.31
C VAL A 180 13.24 30.31 10.28
N ARG A 181 12.38 31.28 10.60
CA ARG A 181 10.91 31.13 10.53
C ARG A 181 10.40 31.61 9.16
N GLY A 182 9.31 31.02 8.68
CA GLY A 182 8.66 31.36 7.42
C GLY A 182 8.83 30.29 6.34
N THR A 183 7.81 30.12 5.51
CA THR A 183 7.74 29.09 4.45
C THR A 183 8.72 29.38 3.32
N GLU A 184 8.80 30.62 2.85
CA GLU A 184 9.67 31.02 1.73
C GLU A 184 11.15 30.77 2.03
N ARG A 185 11.62 31.28 3.17
CA ARG A 185 13.03 31.13 3.59
C ARG A 185 13.40 29.67 3.83
N ASN A 186 12.51 28.89 4.45
CA ASN A 186 12.73 27.45 4.60
C ASN A 186 12.65 26.71 3.27
N GLY A 187 11.83 27.17 2.31
CA GLY A 187 11.74 26.63 0.96
C GLY A 187 13.04 26.78 0.20
N ILE A 188 13.64 27.97 0.22
CA ILE A 188 14.95 28.25 -0.41
C ILE A 188 16.06 27.41 0.25
N LEU A 189 16.09 27.34 1.58
CA LEU A 189 17.09 26.52 2.27
C LEU A 189 16.92 25.03 1.95
N LEU A 190 15.66 24.56 1.89
CA LEU A 190 15.36 23.19 1.50
C LEU A 190 15.79 22.90 0.06
N SER A 191 15.63 23.83 -0.88
CA SER A 191 16.07 23.61 -2.27
C SER A 191 17.58 23.44 -2.37
N PHE A 192 18.38 24.25 -1.66
CA PHE A 192 19.83 24.06 -1.62
C PHE A 192 20.23 22.73 -0.98
N ILE A 193 19.56 22.33 0.10
CA ILE A 193 19.80 21.04 0.75
C ILE A 193 19.51 19.88 -0.22
N LEU A 194 18.39 19.93 -0.94
CA LEU A 194 18.05 18.91 -1.92
C LEU A 194 19.03 18.88 -3.09
N ALA A 195 19.50 20.03 -3.57
CA ALA A 195 20.54 20.11 -4.60
C ALA A 195 21.85 19.45 -4.12
N ALA A 196 22.29 19.74 -2.90
CA ALA A 196 23.49 19.14 -2.31
C ALA A 196 23.32 17.62 -2.10
N VAL A 197 22.13 17.15 -1.70
CA VAL A 197 21.82 15.72 -1.59
C VAL A 197 21.92 15.04 -2.96
N ASN A 198 21.37 15.65 -4.02
CA ASN A 198 21.44 15.11 -5.37
C ASN A 198 22.90 15.03 -5.86
N ALA A 199 23.68 16.10 -5.69
CA ALA A 199 25.10 16.09 -6.05
C ALA A 199 25.88 15.01 -5.26
N SER A 200 25.59 14.86 -3.97
CA SER A 200 26.21 13.82 -3.14
C SER A 200 25.83 12.40 -3.59
N ILE A 201 24.57 12.17 -4.00
CA ILE A 201 24.14 10.88 -4.55
C ILE A 201 24.84 10.60 -5.88
N LEU A 202 24.90 11.57 -6.79
CA LEU A 202 25.61 11.44 -8.07
C LEU A 202 27.07 11.07 -7.85
N LEU A 203 27.76 11.78 -6.96
CA LEU A 203 29.16 11.53 -6.66
C LEU A 203 29.36 10.15 -6.00
N THR A 204 28.61 9.84 -4.94
CA THR A 204 28.86 8.64 -4.12
C THR A 204 28.30 7.35 -4.73
N ARG A 205 27.18 7.44 -5.47
CA ARG A 205 26.49 6.28 -6.05
C ARG A 205 26.82 6.05 -7.51
N TYR A 206 27.11 7.11 -8.26
CA TYR A 206 27.35 7.04 -9.69
C TYR A 206 28.77 7.45 -10.08
N GLY A 207 29.60 7.93 -9.14
CA GLY A 207 30.94 8.44 -9.47
C GLY A 207 30.91 9.71 -10.32
N TYR A 208 29.73 10.34 -10.44
CA TYR A 208 29.51 11.49 -11.29
C TYR A 208 29.77 12.76 -10.49
N ASP A 209 30.85 13.47 -10.83
CA ASP A 209 31.13 14.78 -10.27
C ASP A 209 30.35 15.86 -11.02
N VAL A 210 29.54 16.62 -10.30
CA VAL A 210 28.76 17.72 -10.87
C VAL A 210 29.66 18.93 -11.19
N GLY A 211 30.81 19.06 -10.52
CA GLY A 211 31.78 20.12 -10.76
C GLY A 211 32.71 19.85 -11.95
N ASP A 212 32.87 18.58 -12.33
CA ASP A 212 33.65 18.12 -13.48
C ASP A 212 32.87 17.02 -14.22
N PRO A 213 31.80 17.41 -14.95
CA PRO A 213 30.91 16.45 -15.58
C PRO A 213 31.68 15.68 -16.67
N PRO A 214 31.70 14.33 -16.63
CA PRO A 214 32.35 13.54 -17.66
C PRO A 214 31.74 13.86 -19.03
N GLN A 215 32.57 13.92 -20.07
CA GLN A 215 32.12 14.07 -21.46
C GLN A 215 31.56 12.74 -21.98
N VAL A 216 30.36 12.41 -21.51
CA VAL A 216 29.61 11.24 -21.96
C VAL A 216 28.61 11.69 -23.03
N ALA A 217 28.27 10.83 -23.99
CA ALA A 217 27.22 11.14 -24.96
C ALA A 217 25.88 11.37 -24.22
N ASP A 218 25.07 12.32 -24.69
CA ASP A 218 23.83 12.75 -24.02
C ASP A 218 22.83 11.61 -23.69
N ASP A 219 22.97 10.47 -24.37
CA ASP A 219 22.08 9.30 -24.26
C ASP A 219 22.66 8.12 -23.44
N GLU A 220 23.88 8.24 -22.92
CA GLU A 220 24.52 7.13 -22.21
C GLU A 220 23.97 6.98 -20.79
N VAL A 221 23.42 5.80 -20.48
CA VAL A 221 22.84 5.51 -19.16
C VAL A 221 23.97 5.35 -18.14
N ILE A 222 24.12 6.32 -17.24
CA ILE A 222 25.09 6.23 -16.13
C ILE A 222 24.65 5.14 -15.16
N GLU A 223 25.33 3.99 -15.21
CA GLU A 223 25.06 2.90 -14.29
C GLU A 223 25.57 3.22 -12.88
N PRO A 224 24.84 2.83 -11.83
CA PRO A 224 25.30 3.05 -10.47
C PRO A 224 26.51 2.15 -10.19
N LEU A 225 27.50 2.68 -9.47
CA LEU A 225 28.67 1.95 -9.00
C LEU A 225 28.24 0.65 -8.27
N PRO A 226 29.03 -0.43 -8.33
CA PRO A 226 28.70 -1.65 -7.60
C PRO A 226 28.50 -1.33 -6.12
N SER A 227 27.36 -1.74 -5.56
CA SER A 227 27.12 -1.53 -4.13
C SER A 227 28.16 -2.33 -3.35
N ALA A 228 28.99 -1.66 -2.56
CA ALA A 228 29.83 -2.36 -1.59
C ALA A 228 28.90 -3.26 -0.76
N ARG A 229 29.14 -4.59 -0.78
CA ARG A 229 28.41 -5.51 0.09
C ARG A 229 28.53 -4.93 1.50
N PRO A 230 27.41 -4.71 2.23
CA PRO A 230 27.52 -4.28 3.62
C PRO A 230 28.32 -5.36 4.35
N THR A 231 29.57 -5.04 4.71
CA THR A 231 30.50 -6.00 5.31
C THR A 231 29.98 -6.51 6.65
N LYS A 232 29.02 -5.82 7.26
CA LYS A 232 28.26 -6.27 8.43
C LYS A 232 26.83 -5.73 8.37
N ALA A 233 25.84 -6.60 8.59
CA ALA A 233 24.46 -6.17 8.81
C ALA A 233 24.40 -5.25 10.04
N LEU A 234 23.97 -3.99 9.86
CA LEU A 234 23.85 -2.98 10.94
C LEU A 234 22.99 -3.47 12.12
N HIS A 235 22.07 -4.41 11.90
CA HIS A 235 21.25 -5.02 12.95
C HIS A 235 22.04 -5.86 13.95
N ARG A 236 23.27 -6.30 13.65
CA ARG A 236 24.09 -7.11 14.57
C ARG A 236 24.83 -6.28 15.63
N GLN A 237 24.81 -4.95 15.54
CA GLN A 237 25.60 -4.09 16.43
C GLN A 237 24.89 -3.63 17.71
N ARG A 238 23.57 -3.80 17.84
CA ARG A 238 22.88 -3.53 19.10
C ARG A 238 22.38 -4.83 19.69
N LYS A 239 23.10 -5.34 20.71
CA LYS A 239 22.48 -6.27 21.68
C LYS A 239 21.22 -5.59 22.17
N PHE A 240 20.07 -6.14 21.84
CA PHE A 240 18.80 -5.69 22.37
C PHE A 240 18.85 -5.92 23.90
N SER A 241 19.19 -4.88 24.67
CA SER A 241 19.01 -4.95 26.10
C SER A 241 17.53 -4.71 26.37
N ARG A 242 16.86 -5.74 26.86
CA ARG A 242 15.51 -5.58 27.39
C ARG A 242 15.65 -4.57 28.55
N PRO A 243 14.93 -3.42 28.55
CA PRO A 243 14.92 -2.58 29.74
C PRO A 243 14.43 -3.45 30.90
N ARG A 244 15.28 -3.60 31.91
CA ARG A 244 14.96 -4.34 33.12
C ARG A 244 13.75 -3.63 33.73
N ARG A 245 12.59 -4.31 33.72
CA ARG A 245 11.36 -3.81 34.35
C ARG A 245 11.76 -3.41 35.77
N ALA A 246 11.68 -2.12 36.08
CA ALA A 246 11.87 -1.66 37.45
C ALA A 246 10.87 -2.47 38.30
N GLN A 247 11.40 -3.23 39.27
CA GLN A 247 10.54 -3.85 40.27
C GLN A 247 9.82 -2.70 40.96
N ALA A 248 8.49 -2.75 40.96
CA ALA A 248 7.73 -1.83 41.77
C ALA A 248 8.22 -1.96 43.22
N PRO A 249 8.38 -0.84 43.96
CA PRO A 249 8.72 -0.92 45.37
C PRO A 249 7.69 -1.82 46.07
N PRO A 250 8.10 -2.63 47.08
CA PRO A 250 7.19 -3.49 47.80
C PRO A 250 6.05 -2.64 48.35
N GLY A 251 4.82 -2.99 47.96
CA GLY A 251 3.62 -2.37 48.52
C GLY A 251 3.54 -2.63 50.03
N PRO A 252 2.84 -1.77 50.80
CA PRO A 252 2.71 -1.95 52.23
C PRO A 252 2.09 -3.32 52.55
N ALA A 253 2.61 -3.97 53.60
CA ALA A 253 2.15 -5.27 54.03
C ALA A 253 0.65 -5.24 54.33
N TYR A 254 -0.11 -6.10 53.65
CA TYR A 254 -1.53 -6.27 53.88
C TYR A 254 -1.75 -6.84 55.29
N THR A 255 -2.13 -5.99 56.24
CA THR A 255 -2.67 -6.42 57.52
C THR A 255 -4.14 -6.77 57.31
N GLY A 256 -4.43 -8.07 57.23
CA GLY A 256 -5.80 -8.56 57.14
C GLY A 256 -6.69 -8.07 58.30
N PRO A 257 -8.02 -8.11 58.14
CA PRO A 257 -8.94 -7.61 59.15
C PRO A 257 -8.83 -8.40 60.46
N PRO A 258 -8.99 -7.74 61.62
CA PRO A 258 -8.81 -8.39 62.92
C PRO A 258 -9.87 -9.49 63.15
N PRO A 259 -9.51 -10.58 63.86
CA PRO A 259 -10.41 -11.69 64.11
C PRO A 259 -11.60 -11.27 64.99
N ARG A 260 -12.79 -11.76 64.65
CA ARG A 260 -14.03 -11.57 65.42
C ARG A 260 -13.87 -12.23 66.80
N ARG A 261 -14.09 -11.46 67.87
CA ARG A 261 -14.12 -11.97 69.24
C ARG A 261 -15.28 -12.97 69.40
N PRO A 262 -15.05 -14.16 70.00
CA PRO A 262 -16.13 -15.04 70.42
C PRO A 262 -16.86 -14.43 71.62
N GLY A 263 -18.20 -14.49 71.58
CA GLY A 263 -19.08 -13.83 72.55
C GLY A 263 -19.00 -14.38 73.97
N SER A 264 -19.28 -13.51 74.93
CA SER A 264 -19.65 -13.85 76.30
C SER A 264 -20.95 -13.12 76.64
N ARG A 265 -21.85 -13.88 77.25
CA ARG A 265 -23.19 -13.58 77.78
C ARG A 265 -23.38 -12.20 78.40
#